data_AF-A0ABD5PD98-F1
#
_entry.id   AF-A0ABD5PD98-F1
#
_cell.length_a   1.000
_cell.length_b   1.000
_cell.length_c   1.000
_cell.angle_alpha   90.00
_cell.angle_beta   90.00
_cell.angle_gamma   90.00
#
_symmetry.space_group_name_H-M   'P 1'
#
loop_
_entity.id
_entity.type
_entity.pdbx_description
1 polymer ?
#
loop_
_entity_poly.entity_id
_entity_poly.type
_entity_poly.pdbx_seq_one_letter_code
_entity_poly.pdbx_strand_id
1 'polypeptide(L)'
;MLGGFELTDATDVPELGSFLFTVRDMHGEHDEAILVRCADPEAAPPEGAVLDSVEADDADGDDDSSEPLAVEAWINRCPHEDQRLDRGQGAAMRDGQVICPKHGSMFDSCSGYCDNGEAKGTNLVPLDLEIEDGVVYLTDDDYRLVGAGGIDDDDDGPSSTSHIGF
;
A
#
# COMPACT_ATOMS: atom_id res chain seq x y z
N MET A 1 19.39 10.26 2.20
CA MET A 1 18.95 9.90 0.85
C MET A 1 18.56 8.44 0.93
N LEU A 2 17.34 8.20 1.37
CA LEU A 2 16.75 6.87 1.33
C LEU A 2 16.73 6.40 -0.12
N GLY A 3 17.01 5.11 -0.34
CA GLY A 3 17.21 4.53 -1.67
C GLY A 3 15.92 4.21 -2.42
N GLY A 4 14.77 4.67 -1.91
CA GLY A 4 13.45 4.30 -2.41
C GLY A 4 12.94 5.14 -3.57
N PHE A 5 11.87 4.64 -4.20
CA PHE A 5 11.12 5.36 -5.23
C PHE A 5 9.93 6.08 -4.57
N GLU A 6 9.78 7.38 -4.81
CA GLU A 6 8.64 8.16 -4.33
C GLU A 6 7.32 7.65 -4.94
N LEU A 7 6.36 7.28 -4.09
CA LEU A 7 5.03 6.82 -4.52
C LEU A 7 4.02 7.96 -4.55
N THR A 8 3.72 8.52 -3.38
CA THR A 8 2.63 9.49 -3.13
C THR A 8 2.77 10.07 -1.73
N ASP A 9 2.04 11.15 -1.42
CA ASP A 9 1.88 11.64 -0.06
C ASP A 9 0.96 10.70 0.76
N ALA A 10 1.26 10.46 2.03
CA ALA A 10 0.45 9.60 2.89
C ALA A 10 -1.00 10.11 3.04
N THR A 11 -1.20 11.43 2.93
CA THR A 11 -2.53 12.06 2.98
C THR A 11 -3.36 11.79 1.72
N ASP A 12 -2.71 11.50 0.58
CA ASP A 12 -3.37 11.15 -0.68
C ASP A 12 -3.93 9.71 -0.66
N VAL A 13 -3.47 8.86 0.27
CA VAL A 13 -4.00 7.50 0.44
C VAL A 13 -5.44 7.60 0.97
N PRO A 14 -6.44 6.99 0.31
CA PRO A 14 -7.84 7.09 0.74
C PRO A 14 -8.08 6.54 2.15
N GLU A 15 -8.97 7.20 2.93
CA GLU A 15 -9.35 6.70 4.27
C GLU A 15 -10.11 5.37 4.21
N LEU A 16 -10.86 5.17 3.11
CA LEU A 16 -11.58 3.95 2.81
C LEU A 16 -11.34 3.62 1.34
N GLY A 17 -10.59 2.55 1.10
CA GLY A 17 -10.17 2.15 -0.24
C GLY A 17 -8.67 1.93 -0.31
N SER A 18 -8.13 1.94 -1.53
CA SER A 18 -6.70 1.82 -1.77
C SER A 18 -6.23 2.81 -2.82
N PHE A 19 -4.95 3.13 -2.75
CA PHE A 19 -4.21 3.72 -3.84
C PHE A 19 -3.56 2.60 -4.66
N LEU A 20 -3.91 2.49 -5.94
CA LEU A 20 -3.40 1.45 -6.84
C LEU A 20 -2.13 1.95 -7.55
N PHE A 21 -1.10 1.10 -7.62
CA PHE A 21 0.14 1.38 -8.34
C PHE A 21 0.71 0.12 -8.97
N THR A 22 1.66 0.31 -9.90
CA THR A 22 2.32 -0.78 -10.62
C THR A 22 3.79 -0.84 -10.24
N VAL A 23 4.26 -2.04 -9.93
CA VAL A 23 5.66 -2.37 -9.69
C VAL A 23 6.18 -3.33 -10.74
N ARG A 24 7.49 -3.40 -10.88
CA ARG A 24 8.18 -4.39 -11.71
C ARG A 24 9.17 -5.16 -10.87
N ASP A 25 9.11 -6.48 -10.96
CA ASP A 25 10.01 -7.38 -10.25
C ASP A 25 11.42 -7.41 -10.87
N MET A 26 12.32 -8.18 -10.24
CA MET A 26 13.68 -8.40 -10.72
C MET A 26 13.78 -9.14 -12.08
N HIS A 27 12.74 -9.85 -12.51
CA HIS A 27 12.67 -10.53 -13.81
C HIS A 27 12.09 -9.64 -14.92
N GLY A 28 11.58 -8.46 -14.55
CA GLY A 28 10.96 -7.53 -15.47
C GLY A 28 9.45 -7.73 -15.65
N GLU A 29 8.83 -8.60 -14.85
CA GLU A 29 7.38 -8.81 -14.83
C GLU A 29 6.70 -7.68 -14.04
N HIS A 30 5.55 -7.22 -14.54
CA HIS A 30 4.77 -6.17 -13.89
C HIS A 30 3.72 -6.79 -12.99
N ASP A 31 3.63 -6.30 -11.76
CA ASP A 31 2.56 -6.61 -10.82
C ASP A 31 1.86 -5.31 -10.40
N GLU A 32 0.58 -5.43 -10.06
CA GLU A 32 -0.16 -4.37 -9.37
C GLU A 32 -0.01 -4.53 -7.87
N ALA A 33 0.04 -3.41 -7.18
CA ALA A 33 0.05 -3.32 -5.73
C ALA A 33 -0.91 -2.24 -5.23
N ILE A 34 -1.38 -2.40 -4.00
CA ILE A 34 -2.30 -1.48 -3.34
C ILE A 34 -1.64 -0.93 -2.08
N LEU A 35 -1.80 0.38 -1.87
CA LEU A 35 -1.43 1.07 -0.64
C LEU A 35 -2.72 1.40 0.12
N VAL A 36 -2.78 1.03 1.40
CA VAL A 36 -3.96 1.19 2.26
C VAL A 36 -3.58 1.83 3.59
N ARG A 37 -4.52 2.54 4.22
CA ARG A 37 -4.32 3.02 5.60
C ARG A 37 -4.48 1.90 6.62
N CYS A 38 -3.62 1.90 7.62
CA CYS A 38 -3.76 1.09 8.82
C CYS A 38 -4.93 1.63 9.65
N ALA A 39 -5.88 0.76 10.00
CA ALA A 39 -7.01 1.15 10.82
C ALA A 39 -6.70 1.18 12.33
N ASP A 40 -5.56 0.62 12.74
CA ASP A 40 -5.13 0.56 14.13
C ASP A 40 -3.60 0.68 14.23
N PRO A 41 -3.03 1.89 14.44
CA PRO A 41 -1.57 2.10 14.46
C PRO A 41 -0.88 1.46 15.68
N GLU A 42 -1.64 0.94 16.66
CA GLU A 42 -1.14 0.15 17.79
C GLU A 42 -1.13 -1.37 17.52
N ALA A 43 -1.74 -1.83 16.42
CA ALA A 43 -1.60 -3.22 15.98
C ALA A 43 -0.19 -3.42 15.43
N ALA A 44 0.61 -4.24 16.13
CA ALA A 44 2.01 -4.43 15.82
C ALA A 44 2.22 -4.68 14.31
N PRO A 45 3.09 -3.88 13.64
CA PRO A 45 3.36 -4.05 12.22
C PRO A 45 3.90 -5.45 11.92
N PRO A 46 3.78 -5.94 10.67
CA PRO A 46 4.57 -7.09 10.23
C PRO A 46 6.07 -6.80 10.45
N GLU A 47 6.89 -7.84 10.65
CA GLU A 47 8.34 -7.66 10.76
C GLU A 47 8.86 -7.04 9.45
N GLY A 48 9.10 -5.73 9.44
CA GLY A 48 9.45 -4.95 8.25
C GLY A 48 8.83 -3.54 8.18
N ALA A 49 7.68 -3.30 8.83
CA ALA A 49 7.06 -1.96 8.77
C ALA A 49 7.70 -0.98 9.75
N VAL A 50 8.17 0.15 9.21
CA VAL A 50 8.80 1.22 9.97
C VAL A 50 7.75 2.25 10.40
N LEU A 51 7.65 2.47 11.71
CA LEU A 51 7.08 3.69 12.25
C LEU A 51 8.27 4.61 12.51
N ASP A 52 8.33 5.76 11.85
CA ASP A 52 9.26 6.81 12.28
C ASP A 52 8.92 7.11 13.74
N SER A 53 9.86 6.78 14.61
CA SER A 53 9.73 7.02 16.04
C SER A 53 9.89 8.52 16.23
N VAL A 54 8.78 9.25 16.12
CA VAL A 54 8.73 10.63 16.57
C VAL A 54 8.97 10.62 18.08
N GLU A 55 10.23 10.85 18.45
CA GLU A 55 10.61 11.12 19.83
C GLU A 55 9.82 12.34 20.27
N ALA A 56 8.91 12.14 21.23
CA ALA A 56 8.09 13.20 21.79
C ALA A 56 8.98 14.14 22.63
N ASP A 57 9.62 15.10 21.96
CA ASP A 57 10.25 16.24 22.60
C ASP A 57 9.18 17.32 22.86
N ASP A 58 8.82 17.49 24.13
CA ASP A 58 7.97 18.55 24.64
C ASP A 58 8.54 19.95 24.28
N ALA A 59 7.83 20.74 23.45
CA ALA A 59 7.33 22.09 23.79
C ALA A 59 6.88 22.92 22.57
N ASP A 60 5.83 23.71 22.84
CA ASP A 60 5.32 24.86 22.08
C ASP A 60 4.51 24.57 20.81
N GLY A 61 3.23 24.94 20.88
CA GLY A 61 2.21 24.54 19.93
C GLY A 61 2.26 25.27 18.59
N ASP A 62 2.23 24.45 17.55
CA ASP A 62 1.51 24.69 16.31
C ASP A 62 0.65 23.43 16.08
N ASP A 63 -0.66 23.62 15.89
CA ASP A 63 -1.67 22.58 15.67
C ASP A 63 -1.51 21.99 14.27
N ASP A 64 -0.40 21.30 14.02
CA ASP A 64 -0.24 20.36 12.89
C ASP A 64 0.10 18.99 13.47
N SER A 65 -0.79 18.51 14.33
CA SER A 65 -0.79 17.11 14.78
C SER A 65 -1.41 16.26 13.68
N SER A 66 -0.74 16.19 12.54
CA SER A 66 -0.94 15.11 11.60
C SER A 66 -0.43 13.85 12.31
N GLU A 67 -1.32 13.13 13.02
CA GLU A 67 -0.96 11.81 13.54
C GLU A 67 -0.35 11.01 12.39
N PRO A 68 0.80 10.34 12.57
CA PRO A 68 1.49 9.71 11.46
C PRO A 68 0.53 8.73 10.79
N LEU A 69 0.19 9.01 9.53
CA LEU A 69 -0.69 8.17 8.75
C LEU A 69 0.05 6.87 8.45
N ALA A 70 -0.20 5.85 9.27
CA ALA A 70 0.34 4.52 9.05
C ALA A 70 -0.32 3.92 7.80
N VAL A 71 0.50 3.51 6.84
CA VAL A 71 0.08 2.89 5.58
C VAL A 71 0.88 1.62 5.32
N GLU A 72 0.26 0.67 4.63
CA GLU A 72 0.88 -0.61 4.24
C GLU A 72 0.63 -0.87 2.77
N ALA A 73 1.62 -1.48 2.11
CA ALA A 73 1.51 -1.89 0.72
C ALA A 73 1.43 -3.41 0.58
N TRP A 74 0.57 -3.85 -0.33
CA TRP A 74 0.33 -5.26 -0.61
C TRP A 74 0.29 -5.51 -2.10
N ILE A 75 0.81 -6.64 -2.58
CA ILE A 75 0.54 -7.09 -3.95
C ILE A 75 -0.99 -7.23 -4.12
N ASN A 76 -1.53 -6.69 -5.21
CA ASN A 76 -2.96 -6.62 -5.51
C ASN A 76 -3.52 -7.99 -5.95
N ARG A 77 -3.30 -9.03 -5.15
CA ARG A 77 -3.70 -10.39 -5.47
C ARG A 77 -4.11 -11.14 -4.22
N CYS A 78 -5.29 -11.74 -4.26
CA CYS A 78 -5.76 -12.61 -3.20
C CYS A 78 -4.87 -13.88 -3.12
N PRO A 79 -4.35 -14.26 -1.95
CA PRO A 79 -3.53 -15.47 -1.80
C PRO A 79 -4.32 -16.78 -1.99
N HIS A 80 -5.66 -16.74 -1.97
CA HIS A 80 -6.50 -17.91 -2.27
C HIS A 80 -6.50 -18.26 -3.77
N GLU A 81 -6.68 -17.27 -4.64
CA GLU A 81 -6.79 -17.42 -6.08
C GLU A 81 -6.36 -16.13 -6.77
N ASP A 82 -5.96 -16.22 -8.04
CA ASP A 82 -5.52 -15.08 -8.85
C ASP A 82 -6.65 -14.06 -9.12
N GLN A 83 -6.96 -13.26 -8.10
CA GLN A 83 -8.03 -12.30 -8.07
C GLN A 83 -7.48 -10.99 -7.52
N ARG A 84 -7.57 -9.94 -8.34
CA ARG A 84 -7.31 -8.56 -7.92
C ARG A 84 -8.26 -8.12 -6.81
N LEU A 85 -7.71 -7.48 -5.77
CA LEU A 85 -8.45 -6.94 -4.63
C LEU A 85 -9.06 -5.58 -4.99
N ASP A 86 -8.24 -4.72 -5.59
CA ASP A 86 -8.64 -3.50 -6.27
C ASP A 86 -8.76 -3.77 -7.78
N ARG A 87 -9.86 -3.35 -8.39
CA ARG A 87 -10.13 -3.48 -9.83
C ARG A 87 -10.12 -2.11 -10.54
N GLY A 88 -9.30 -1.19 -10.05
CA GLY A 88 -9.15 0.18 -10.57
C GLY A 88 -10.10 1.21 -9.99
N GLN A 89 -10.75 0.91 -8.86
CA GLN A 89 -11.76 1.79 -8.22
C GLN A 89 -11.50 1.98 -6.72
N GLY A 90 -10.39 1.45 -6.21
CA GLY A 90 -10.16 1.26 -4.79
C GLY A 90 -10.64 -0.12 -4.33
N ALA A 91 -9.86 -0.76 -3.47
CA ALA A 91 -10.23 -2.01 -2.84
C ALA A 91 -11.46 -1.79 -1.93
N ALA A 92 -12.40 -2.73 -1.96
CA ALA A 92 -13.51 -2.69 -1.02
C ALA A 92 -12.97 -2.91 0.40
N MET A 93 -13.34 -2.04 1.35
CA MET A 93 -12.88 -2.14 2.73
C MET A 93 -14.03 -2.08 3.74
N ARG A 94 -13.82 -2.73 4.89
CA ARG A 94 -14.74 -2.69 6.03
C ARG A 94 -14.00 -3.02 7.32
N ASP A 95 -14.30 -2.28 8.39
CA ASP A 95 -13.80 -2.56 9.74
C ASP A 95 -12.26 -2.70 9.77
N GLY A 96 -11.54 -1.88 8.98
CA GLY A 96 -10.08 -1.94 8.85
C GLY A 96 -9.53 -3.08 8.01
N GLN A 97 -10.38 -3.77 7.25
CA GLN A 97 -9.97 -4.92 6.45
C GLN A 97 -10.22 -4.71 4.95
N VAL A 98 -9.31 -5.19 4.11
CA VAL A 98 -9.45 -5.30 2.65
C VAL A 98 -10.30 -6.53 2.31
N ILE A 99 -11.33 -6.34 1.51
CA ILE A 99 -12.28 -7.40 1.14
C ILE A 99 -11.95 -7.92 -0.27
N CYS A 100 -11.69 -9.22 -0.37
CA CYS A 100 -11.61 -9.87 -1.68
C CYS A 100 -13.00 -9.91 -2.34
N PRO A 101 -13.16 -9.31 -3.54
CA PRO A 101 -14.47 -9.12 -4.17
C PRO A 101 -15.10 -10.41 -4.72
N LYS A 102 -14.37 -11.53 -4.72
CA LYS A 102 -14.85 -12.81 -5.27
C LYS A 102 -15.64 -13.61 -4.24
N HIS A 103 -15.00 -13.96 -3.12
CA HIS A 103 -15.61 -14.83 -2.08
C HIS A 103 -15.68 -14.17 -0.70
N GLY A 104 -15.24 -12.90 -0.57
CA GLY A 104 -15.44 -12.10 0.65
C GLY A 104 -14.46 -12.37 1.78
N SER A 105 -13.32 -13.04 1.53
CA SER A 105 -12.21 -13.07 2.49
C SER A 105 -11.78 -11.65 2.83
N MET A 106 -11.49 -11.40 4.11
CA MET A 106 -11.14 -10.10 4.66
C MET A 106 -9.73 -10.18 5.23
N PHE A 107 -8.87 -9.26 4.81
CA PHE A 107 -7.47 -9.16 5.22
C PHE A 107 -7.32 -7.92 6.07
N ASP A 108 -6.78 -8.05 7.28
CA ASP A 108 -6.44 -6.91 8.12
C ASP A 108 -5.51 -5.94 7.37
N SER A 109 -5.80 -4.64 7.39
CA SER A 109 -5.06 -3.67 6.57
C SER A 109 -3.63 -3.41 7.06
N CYS A 110 -3.35 -3.69 8.33
CA CYS A 110 -2.05 -3.45 8.96
C CYS A 110 -1.13 -4.67 8.81
N SER A 111 -1.65 -5.88 9.02
CA SER A 111 -0.87 -7.13 9.03
C SER A 111 -1.03 -7.98 7.77
N GLY A 112 -2.02 -7.67 6.93
CA GLY A 112 -2.39 -8.47 5.75
C GLY A 112 -2.99 -9.84 6.10
N TYR A 113 -3.17 -10.19 7.38
CA TYR A 113 -3.64 -11.51 7.80
C TYR A 113 -5.14 -11.69 7.56
N CYS A 114 -5.53 -12.89 7.09
CA CYS A 114 -6.92 -13.27 6.90
C CYS A 114 -7.37 -14.33 7.92
N ASP A 115 -8.39 -14.02 8.72
CA ASP A 115 -8.94 -14.93 9.73
C ASP A 115 -10.29 -15.56 9.32
N ASN A 116 -10.80 -15.21 8.14
CA ASN A 116 -12.12 -15.60 7.65
C ASN A 116 -12.10 -16.08 6.18
N GLY A 117 -13.28 -16.47 5.68
CA GLY A 117 -13.45 -16.82 4.27
C GLY A 117 -12.58 -18.01 3.82
N GLU A 118 -12.36 -18.08 2.51
CA GLU A 118 -11.59 -19.15 1.87
C GLU A 118 -10.07 -18.90 1.89
N ALA A 119 -9.66 -17.66 2.17
CA ALA A 119 -8.25 -17.30 2.34
C ALA A 119 -7.79 -17.42 3.81
N LYS A 120 -8.60 -17.99 4.70
CA LYS A 120 -8.30 -18.09 6.13
C LYS A 120 -6.93 -18.73 6.39
N GLY A 121 -6.12 -18.08 7.22
CA GLY A 121 -4.79 -18.55 7.60
C GLY A 121 -3.69 -18.18 6.62
N THR A 122 -3.98 -17.28 5.67
CA THR A 122 -2.99 -16.71 4.74
C THR A 122 -2.79 -15.22 5.00
N ASN A 123 -1.74 -14.66 4.41
CA ASN A 123 -1.45 -13.23 4.43
C ASN A 123 -1.38 -12.69 3.00
N LEU A 124 -1.70 -11.41 2.85
CA LEU A 124 -1.28 -10.64 1.68
C LEU A 124 0.25 -10.60 1.60
N VAL A 125 0.76 -10.47 0.37
CA VAL A 125 2.20 -10.34 0.13
C VAL A 125 2.58 -8.88 0.35
N PRO A 126 3.44 -8.55 1.35
CA PRO A 126 3.82 -7.17 1.65
C PRO A 126 4.79 -6.61 0.60
N LEU A 127 4.88 -5.28 0.55
CA LEU A 127 5.98 -4.54 -0.05
C LEU A 127 6.58 -3.61 1.01
N ASP A 128 7.90 -3.58 1.10
CA ASP A 128 8.60 -2.71 2.06
C ASP A 128 8.48 -1.23 1.67
N LEU A 129 8.10 -0.40 2.65
CA LEU A 129 7.91 1.04 2.52
C LEU A 129 8.67 1.81 3.60
N GLU A 130 9.00 3.06 3.32
CA GLU A 130 9.40 4.06 4.32
C GLU A 130 8.57 5.34 4.13
N ILE A 131 8.27 6.04 5.23
CA ILE A 131 7.62 7.35 5.19
C ILE A 131 8.63 8.39 5.68
N GLU A 132 8.96 9.38 4.85
CA GLU A 132 9.84 10.50 5.20
C GLU A 132 9.11 11.80 4.89
N ASP A 133 8.99 12.69 5.89
CA ASP A 133 8.29 13.98 5.78
C ASP A 133 6.86 13.89 5.19
N GLY A 134 6.13 12.81 5.53
CA GLY A 134 4.76 12.56 5.05
C GLY A 134 4.67 11.94 3.66
N VAL A 135 5.80 11.73 2.98
CA VAL A 135 5.87 11.13 1.65
C VAL A 135 6.20 9.64 1.77
N VAL A 136 5.47 8.81 1.03
CA VAL A 136 5.65 7.35 1.01
C VAL A 136 6.65 6.97 -0.07
N TYR A 137 7.64 6.17 0.29
CA TYR A 137 8.66 5.63 -0.60
C TYR A 137 8.60 4.10 -0.61
N LEU A 138 8.66 3.49 -1.81
CA LEU A 138 8.87 2.06 -1.96
C LEU A 138 10.36 1.77 -1.80
N THR A 139 10.69 0.94 -0.82
CA THR A 139 12.06 0.60 -0.42
C THR A 139 12.38 -0.87 -0.55
N ASP A 140 11.39 -1.67 -0.96
CA ASP A 140 11.55 -3.08 -1.32
C ASP A 140 12.57 -3.28 -2.45
N ASP A 141 13.64 -4.02 -2.17
CA ASP A 141 14.74 -4.28 -3.10
C ASP A 141 14.35 -5.22 -4.25
N ASP A 142 13.30 -6.03 -4.09
CA ASP A 142 12.85 -6.98 -5.10
C ASP A 142 11.97 -6.32 -6.18
N TYR A 143 11.54 -5.07 -5.93
CA TYR A 143 10.61 -4.34 -6.79
C TYR A 143 11.13 -2.96 -7.19
N ARG A 144 10.63 -2.46 -8.32
CA ARG A 144 10.80 -1.07 -8.74
C ARG A 144 9.46 -0.46 -9.09
N LEU A 145 9.24 0.78 -8.66
CA LEU A 145 8.06 1.52 -9.03
C LEU A 145 8.04 1.79 -10.54
N VAL A 146 6.92 1.43 -11.20
CA VAL A 146 6.66 1.77 -12.60
C VAL A 146 5.82 3.05 -12.69
N GLY A 147 4.80 3.17 -11.85
CA GLY A 147 3.96 4.36 -11.76
C GLY A 147 2.66 4.11 -10.99
N ALA A 148 1.90 5.18 -10.74
CA ALA A 148 0.56 5.11 -10.18
C ALA A 148 -0.45 4.54 -11.19
N GLY A 149 -1.47 3.84 -10.70
CA GLY A 149 -2.47 3.15 -11.49
C GLY A 149 -2.20 1.65 -11.68
N GLY A 150 -3.21 0.96 -12.20
CA GLY A 150 -3.14 -0.47 -12.54
C GLY A 150 -2.54 -0.72 -13.92
N ILE A 151 -2.35 -2.00 -14.23
CA ILE A 151 -1.97 -2.47 -15.55
C ILE A 151 -3.24 -2.55 -16.40
N ASP A 152 -3.29 -1.76 -17.47
CA ASP A 152 -4.37 -1.83 -18.44
C ASP A 152 -4.35 -3.19 -19.14
N ASP A 153 -5.44 -3.97 -19.03
CA ASP A 153 -5.57 -5.28 -19.70
C ASP A 153 -5.64 -5.15 -21.24
N ASP A 154 -5.69 -3.92 -21.77
CA ASP A 154 -5.82 -3.59 -23.19
C ASP A 154 -4.56 -2.93 -23.83
N ASP A 155 -3.49 -2.63 -23.08
CA ASP A 155 -2.37 -1.80 -23.58
C ASP A 155 -1.04 -2.58 -23.77
N ASP A 156 -0.88 -3.16 -24.96
CA ASP A 156 0.40 -3.49 -25.59
C ASP A 156 1.05 -2.18 -26.15
N GLY A 157 1.20 -1.16 -25.29
CA GLY A 157 1.64 0.19 -25.65
C GLY A 157 2.43 0.87 -24.52
N PRO A 158 3.35 1.82 -24.85
CA PRO A 158 4.16 2.46 -23.82
C PRO A 158 3.33 3.50 -23.05
N SER A 159 2.96 3.19 -21.81
CA SER A 159 2.33 4.13 -20.90
C SER A 159 3.26 5.33 -20.66
N SER A 160 2.88 6.46 -21.24
CA SER A 160 3.58 7.74 -21.10
C SER A 160 3.13 8.41 -19.81
N THR A 161 3.99 8.48 -18.80
CA THR A 161 3.81 9.41 -17.67
C THR A 161 4.79 10.57 -17.83
N SER A 162 4.36 11.56 -18.64
CA SER A 162 4.95 12.89 -18.58
C SER A 162 4.30 13.65 -17.43
N HIS A 163 4.97 13.67 -16.28
CA HIS A 163 4.73 14.67 -15.23
C HIS A 163 6.07 15.32 -14.88
N ILE A 164 6.39 16.42 -15.57
CA ILE A 164 7.14 17.52 -14.98
C ILE A 164 6.32 18.78 -15.28
N GLY A 165 5.77 19.34 -14.20
CA GLY A 165 5.17 20.65 -14.17
C GLY A 165 6.24 21.72 -13.92
N PHE A 166 6.03 22.86 -14.59
CA PHE A 166 6.62 24.20 -14.44
C PHE A 166 8.06 24.45 -14.89
#